data_AF-A0A454VXV4-F1
#
_entry.id   AF-A0A454VXV4-F1
#
_cell.length_a   1.000
_cell.length_b   1.000
_cell.length_c   1.000
_cell.angle_alpha   90.00
_cell.angle_beta   90.00
_cell.angle_gamma   90.00
#
_symmetry.space_group_name_H-M   'P 1'
#
loop_
_entity.id
_entity.type
_entity.pdbx_description
1 polymer ?
#
loop_
_entity_poly.entity_id
_entity_poly.type
_entity_poly.pdbx_seq_one_letter_code
_entity_poly.pdbx_strand_id
1 'polypeptide(L)'
;MSQDTLTLHDLMTPDELAAALADGHVTRKPHPELPLSIYTYTRACQYAQHWNRATLRCRGLVADDTTGRIVGLPLPKFFNLAEHATGSPYAPPLPDEPFEVYDKV
;
A
#
# COMPACT_ATOMS: atom_id res chain seq x y z
N MET A 1 2.75 -2.76 -29.70
CA MET A 1 3.52 -2.54 -28.46
C MET A 1 2.63 -3.00 -27.33
N SER A 2 2.91 -4.17 -26.74
CA SER A 2 2.17 -4.64 -25.56
C SER A 2 2.43 -3.64 -24.43
N GLN A 3 1.40 -2.96 -23.93
CA GLN A 3 1.51 -2.28 -22.65
C GLN A 3 1.49 -3.37 -21.59
N ASP A 4 2.68 -3.80 -21.14
CA ASP A 4 2.78 -4.69 -19.99
C ASP A 4 2.14 -3.96 -18.81
N THR A 5 1.01 -4.50 -18.42
CA THR A 5 0.07 -3.83 -17.55
C THR A 5 0.37 -4.30 -16.13
N LEU A 6 0.82 -3.38 -15.27
CA LEU A 6 1.12 -3.69 -13.88
C LEU A 6 -0.11 -4.24 -13.15
N THR A 7 0.05 -5.37 -12.49
CA THR A 7 -0.99 -6.07 -11.72
C THR A 7 -0.70 -6.08 -10.23
N LEU A 8 -1.68 -6.50 -9.42
CA LEU A 8 -1.51 -6.75 -7.99
C LEU A 8 -0.35 -7.72 -7.72
N HIS A 9 -0.22 -8.77 -8.53
CA HIS A 9 0.79 -9.82 -8.34
C HIS A 9 2.22 -9.36 -8.68
N ASP A 10 2.35 -8.33 -9.51
CA ASP A 10 3.64 -7.68 -9.77
C ASP A 10 4.09 -6.82 -8.58
N LEU A 11 3.14 -6.26 -7.82
CA LEU A 11 3.43 -5.39 -6.67
C LEU A 11 3.61 -6.13 -5.35
N MET A 12 2.91 -7.25 -5.14
CA MET A 12 2.91 -8.04 -3.91
C MET A 12 2.49 -9.47 -4.21
N THR A 13 2.87 -10.43 -3.36
CA THR A 13 2.48 -11.82 -3.61
C THR A 13 0.99 -12.02 -3.34
N PRO A 14 0.31 -12.96 -4.05
CA PRO A 14 -1.08 -13.30 -3.77
C PRO A 14 -1.30 -13.67 -2.29
N ASP A 15 -0.40 -14.48 -1.72
CA ASP A 15 -0.50 -14.97 -0.34
C ASP A 15 -0.38 -13.83 0.68
N GLU A 16 0.51 -12.87 0.44
CA GLU A 16 0.68 -11.72 1.34
C GLU A 16 -0.57 -10.83 1.35
N LEU A 17 -1.16 -10.56 0.18
CA LEU A 17 -2.41 -9.79 0.10
C LEU A 17 -3.58 -10.55 0.73
N ALA A 18 -3.68 -11.86 0.48
CA ALA A 18 -4.71 -12.71 1.05
C ALA A 18 -4.63 -12.75 2.59
N ALA A 19 -3.43 -12.91 3.14
CA ALA A 19 -3.19 -12.88 4.58
C ALA A 19 -3.57 -11.51 5.18
N ALA A 20 -3.12 -10.41 4.56
CA ALA A 20 -3.45 -9.07 5.05
C ALA A 20 -4.97 -8.78 5.04
N LEU A 21 -5.71 -9.33 4.07
CA LEU A 21 -7.18 -9.26 4.04
C LEU A 21 -7.82 -10.12 5.14
N ALA A 22 -7.35 -11.36 5.31
CA ALA A 22 -7.86 -12.29 6.31
C ALA A 22 -7.64 -11.79 7.75
N ASP A 23 -6.47 -11.21 8.01
CA ASP A 23 -6.09 -10.65 9.31
C ASP A 23 -6.72 -9.29 9.58
N GLY A 24 -7.46 -8.73 8.62
CA GLY A 24 -8.08 -7.41 8.73
C GLY A 24 -7.08 -6.26 8.74
N HIS A 25 -5.85 -6.49 8.28
CA HIS A 25 -4.85 -5.44 8.08
C HIS A 25 -5.08 -4.64 6.80
N VAL A 26 -5.76 -5.22 5.81
CA VAL A 26 -6.24 -4.54 4.60
C VAL A 26 -7.74 -4.79 4.46
N THR A 27 -8.47 -3.78 3.99
CA THR A 27 -9.85 -3.91 3.51
C THR A 27 -9.89 -3.79 2.00
N ARG A 28 -10.70 -4.63 1.36
CA ARG A 28 -11.10 -4.49 -0.05
C ARG A 28 -12.54 -3.99 -0.11
N LYS A 29 -12.77 -2.87 -0.79
CA LYS A 29 -14.12 -2.33 -1.01
C LYS A 29 -14.41 -2.31 -2.52
N PRO A 30 -15.44 -3.05 -3.00
CA PRO A 30 -15.80 -3.03 -4.40
C PRO A 30 -16.45 -1.70 -4.79
N HIS A 31 -16.23 -1.28 -6.04
CA HIS A 31 -16.97 -0.21 -6.69
C HIS A 31 -18.43 -0.68 -6.90
N PRO A 32 -19.44 0.19 -6.75
CA PRO A 32 -20.85 -0.22 -6.85
C PRO A 32 -21.26 -0.78 -8.22
N GLU A 33 -20.57 -0.38 -9.29
CA GLU A 33 -20.98 -0.69 -10.68
C GLU A 33 -19.87 -1.28 -11.57
N LEU A 34 -18.61 -1.07 -11.22
CA LEU A 34 -17.48 -1.41 -12.08
C LEU A 34 -16.74 -2.60 -11.46
N PRO A 35 -16.03 -3.43 -12.24
CA PRO A 35 -15.22 -4.54 -11.72
C PRO A 35 -13.92 -4.00 -11.11
N LEU A 36 -14.00 -3.00 -10.25
CA LEU A 36 -12.87 -2.35 -9.59
C LEU A 36 -13.05 -2.47 -8.09
N SER A 37 -11.95 -2.66 -7.37
CA SER A 37 -11.92 -2.56 -5.92
C SER A 37 -10.82 -1.63 -5.45
N ILE A 38 -11.09 -0.91 -4.35
CA ILE A 38 -10.09 -0.14 -3.62
C ILE A 38 -9.59 -0.94 -2.41
N TYR A 39 -8.27 -0.95 -2.24
CA TYR A 39 -7.54 -1.65 -1.19
C TYR A 39 -6.88 -0.62 -0.26
N THR A 40 -7.25 -0.69 1.02
CA THR A 40 -6.79 0.26 2.04
C THR A 40 -6.39 -0.48 3.31
N TYR A 41 -5.21 -0.19 3.85
CA TYR A 41 -4.78 -0.69 5.15
C TYR A 41 -5.69 -0.15 6.23
N THR A 42 -5.89 -0.93 7.28
CA THR A 42 -6.83 -0.59 8.33
C THR A 42 -6.17 0.16 9.48
N ARG A 43 -7.00 0.75 10.35
CA ARG A 43 -6.54 1.28 11.63
C ARG A 43 -5.87 0.20 12.50
N ALA A 44 -6.33 -1.05 12.40
CA ALA A 44 -5.72 -2.18 13.10
C ALA A 44 -4.29 -2.44 12.62
N CYS A 45 -4.04 -2.41 11.30
CA CYS A 45 -2.70 -2.45 10.73
C CYS A 45 -1.79 -1.35 11.29
N GLN A 46 -2.30 -0.11 11.34
CA GLN A 46 -1.52 1.02 11.84
C GLN A 46 -1.14 0.87 13.32
N TYR A 47 -2.07 0.45 14.18
CA TYR A 47 -1.78 0.25 15.59
C TYR A 47 -0.87 -0.95 15.87
N ALA A 48 -1.05 -2.03 15.12
CA ALA A 48 -0.18 -3.21 15.21
C ALA A 48 1.20 -2.96 14.59
N GLN A 49 1.39 -1.84 13.88
CA GLN A 49 2.60 -1.53 13.10
C GLN A 49 2.97 -2.66 12.12
N HIS A 50 1.96 -3.36 11.60
CA HIS A 50 2.14 -4.49 10.70
C HIS A 50 2.40 -3.99 9.28
N TRP A 51 3.63 -3.55 9.02
CA TRP A 51 4.03 -2.97 7.74
C TRP A 51 4.85 -3.96 6.91
N ASN A 52 4.18 -4.51 5.90
CA ASN A 52 4.73 -5.37 4.86
C ASN A 52 4.43 -4.75 3.47
N ARG A 53 4.82 -5.43 2.40
CA ARG A 53 4.67 -4.88 1.04
C ARG A 53 3.19 -4.68 0.68
N ALA A 54 2.29 -5.57 1.09
CA ALA A 54 0.86 -5.41 0.86
C ALA A 54 0.28 -4.20 1.62
N THR A 55 0.48 -4.12 2.92
CA THR A 55 -0.07 -3.05 3.78
C THR A 55 0.54 -1.67 3.48
N LEU A 56 1.79 -1.60 3.04
CA LEU A 56 2.41 -0.35 2.56
C LEU A 56 1.78 0.14 1.25
N ARG A 57 1.43 -0.79 0.34
CA ARG A 57 0.89 -0.47 -0.99
C ARG A 57 -0.61 -0.24 -1.00
N CYS A 58 -1.36 -0.94 -0.15
CA CYS A 58 -2.81 -0.77 -0.01
C CYS A 58 -3.13 0.54 0.73
N ARG A 59 -2.83 1.69 0.12
CA ARG A 59 -3.14 3.03 0.66
C ARG A 59 -4.04 3.77 -0.32
N GLY A 60 -5.20 3.18 -0.60
CA GLY A 60 -6.10 3.63 -1.65
C GLY A 60 -5.73 3.11 -3.05
N LEU A 61 -5.03 1.98 -3.11
CA LEU A 61 -4.71 1.31 -4.37
C LEU A 61 -6.00 0.79 -5.00
N VAL A 62 -6.19 0.99 -6.30
CA VAL A 62 -7.37 0.54 -7.05
C VAL A 62 -6.93 -0.46 -8.11
N ALA A 63 -7.57 -1.62 -8.15
CA ALA A 63 -7.32 -2.65 -9.14
C ALA A 63 -8.62 -3.20 -9.74
N ASP A 64 -8.52 -3.69 -10.96
CA ASP A 64 -9.55 -4.44 -11.66
C ASP A 64 -9.66 -5.85 -11.07
N ASP A 65 -10.86 -6.23 -10.68
CA ASP A 65 -11.16 -7.47 -9.97
C ASP A 65 -11.11 -8.71 -10.86
N THR A 66 -11.20 -8.55 -12.19
CA THR A 66 -11.16 -9.67 -13.13
C THR A 66 -9.73 -9.99 -13.52
N THR A 67 -8.93 -8.95 -13.76
CA THR A 67 -7.60 -9.06 -14.35
C THR A 67 -6.48 -8.84 -13.34
N GLY A 68 -6.78 -8.28 -12.16
CA GLY A 68 -5.78 -7.83 -11.19
C GLY A 68 -5.01 -6.59 -11.64
N ARG A 69 -5.34 -6.01 -12.81
CA ARG A 69 -4.69 -4.82 -13.35
C ARG A 69 -4.86 -3.63 -12.41
N ILE A 70 -3.78 -2.91 -12.16
CA ILE A 70 -3.82 -1.70 -11.36
C ILE A 70 -4.37 -0.54 -12.20
N VAL A 71 -5.34 0.16 -11.61
CA VAL A 71 -6.03 1.31 -12.23
C VAL A 71 -5.72 2.61 -11.47
N GLY A 72 -5.39 2.52 -10.17
CA GLY A 72 -4.93 3.65 -9.38
C GLY A 72 -3.83 3.21 -8.42
N LEU A 73 -2.66 3.86 -8.50
CA LEU A 73 -1.49 3.55 -7.67
C LEU A 73 -0.99 4.80 -6.93
N PRO A 74 -1.50 5.08 -5.72
CA PRO A 74 -0.98 6.13 -4.88
C PRO A 74 0.45 5.84 -4.41
N LEU A 75 1.10 6.86 -3.83
CA LEU A 75 2.34 6.66 -3.10
C LEU A 75 2.15 5.62 -1.99
N PRO A 76 3.12 4.70 -1.80
CA PRO A 76 3.11 3.81 -0.64
C PRO A 76 3.02 4.61 0.66
N LYS A 77 2.60 3.95 1.74
CA LYS A 77 2.68 4.53 3.08
C LYS A 77 4.12 4.97 3.36
N PHE A 78 4.29 6.26 3.62
CA PHE A 78 5.51 6.86 4.19
C PHE A 78 5.22 7.31 5.62
N PHE A 79 6.26 7.48 6.43
CA PHE A 79 6.14 7.62 7.88
C PHE A 79 6.52 9.02 8.36
N ASN A 80 6.12 9.36 9.58
CA ASN A 80 6.50 10.63 10.17
C ASN A 80 7.96 10.57 10.64
N LEU A 81 8.65 11.72 10.68
CA LEU A 81 10.05 11.83 11.10
C LEU A 81 10.34 11.12 12.44
N ALA A 82 9.45 11.26 13.42
CA ALA A 82 9.62 10.63 14.73
C ALA A 82 9.68 9.09 14.66
N GLU A 83 8.99 8.46 13.71
CA GLU A 83 9.00 7.00 13.55
C GLU A 83 10.37 6.50 13.07
N HIS A 84 11.07 7.30 12.25
CA HIS A 84 12.43 7.00 11.76
C HIS A 84 13.50 7.04 12.86
N ALA A 85 13.22 7.68 14.00
CA ALA A 85 14.11 7.75 15.14
C ALA A 85 13.96 6.57 16.13
N THR A 86 13.00 5.67 15.89
CA THR A 86 12.67 4.57 16.83
C THR A 86 13.51 3.30 16.63
N GLY A 87 14.28 3.21 15.55
CA GLY A 87 14.98 1.98 15.16
C GLY A 87 14.06 0.90 14.59
N SER A 88 12.80 1.24 14.27
CA SER A 88 11.84 0.30 13.69
C SER A 88 12.26 -0.14 12.28
N PRO A 89 12.22 -1.45 11.94
CA PRO A 89 12.59 -1.93 10.60
C PRO A 89 11.77 -1.33 9.45
N TYR A 90 10.52 -0.95 9.71
CA TYR A 90 9.62 -0.37 8.72
C TYR A 90 9.89 1.13 8.44
N ALA A 91 10.63 1.80 9.32
CA ALA A 91 11.00 3.21 9.22
C ALA A 91 12.48 3.35 9.60
N PRO A 92 13.42 2.94 8.73
CA PRO A 92 14.85 3.09 8.99
C PRO A 92 15.24 4.58 9.05
N PRO A 93 16.37 4.95 9.66
CA PRO A 93 16.86 6.32 9.64
C PRO A 93 16.87 6.90 8.22
N LEU A 94 16.39 8.13 8.08
CA LEU A 94 16.40 8.83 6.79
C LEU A 94 17.85 9.08 6.35
N PRO A 95 18.15 8.99 5.04
CA PRO A 95 19.47 9.30 4.52
C PRO A 95 19.81 10.79 4.71
N ASP A 96 21.09 11.07 4.93
CA ASP A 96 21.63 12.43 4.96
C ASP A 96 21.99 12.86 3.53
N GLU A 97 20.96 13.13 2.73
CA GLU A 97 21.08 13.56 1.33
C GLU A 97 20.13 14.75 1.05
N PRO A 98 20.36 15.54 0.00
CA PRO A 98 19.44 16.62 -0.37
C PRO A 98 18.02 16.09 -0.58
N PHE A 99 17.03 16.80 -0.02
CA PHE A 99 15.62 16.45 -0.13
C PHE A 99 14.77 17.66 -0.52
N GLU A 100 13.58 17.38 -1.06
CA GLU A 100 12.57 18.38 -1.38
C GLU A 100 11.51 18.45 -0.28
N VAL A 101 11.09 19.66 0.05
CA VAL A 101 10.03 19.91 1.04
C VAL A 101 8.81 20.46 0.32
N TYR A 102 7.67 19.83 0.56
CA TYR A 102 6.38 20.21 0.01
C TYR A 102 5.42 20.59 1.14
N ASP A 103 4.55 21.56 0.91
CA ASP A 103 3.47 21.87 1.83
C ASP A 103 2.52 20.69 1.96
N LYS A 104 2.20 20.31 3.20
CA LYS A 104 1.19 19.30 3.48
C LYS A 104 -0.20 19.95 3.44
N VAL A 105 -0.76 20.03 2.24
CA VAL A 105 -2.11 20.54 1.95
C VAL A 105 -3.23 19.63 2.46
#